data_AF-A0A1M4XLB6-F1
#
_entry.id   AF-A0A1M4XLB6-F1
#
_cell.length_a   1.000
_cell.length_b   1.000
_cell.length_c   1.000
_cell.angle_alpha   90.00
_cell.angle_beta   90.00
_cell.angle_gamma   90.00
#
_symmetry.space_group_name_H-M   'P 1'
#
loop_
_entity.id
_entity.type
_entity.pdbx_description
1 polymer ?
#
loop_
_entity_poly.entity_id
_entity_poly.type
_entity_poly.pdbx_seq_one_letter_code
_entity_poly.pdbx_strand_id
1 'polypeptide(L)'
;MALKNLSLEIEKRIAADSRFFDELTRLNNELIMAKRELTQKNLELEAVNRELQRCNIELENAHNILQNREKLSIVGQMAAGMAHEVKNPLTAVRGMAQLLKERCAPEHSRLADAIIEETHRACRVINDYLQLARHKPPSLELQEVKKVVQEVWEIVEPLAGAAAQKTHGSI
;
A
#
# COMPACT_ATOMS: atom_id res chain seq x y z
N MET A 1 49.03 -69.60 50.32
CA MET A 1 48.93 -69.09 48.94
C MET A 1 47.49 -68.93 48.46
N ALA A 2 46.60 -69.92 48.63
CA ALA A 2 45.22 -69.87 48.14
C ALA A 2 44.36 -68.67 48.64
N LEU A 3 44.39 -68.38 49.95
CA LEU A 3 43.65 -67.24 50.52
C LEU A 3 44.11 -65.88 49.97
N LYS A 4 45.40 -65.74 49.66
CA LYS A 4 45.97 -64.49 49.11
C LYS A 4 45.54 -64.27 47.66
N ASN A 5 45.43 -65.35 46.87
CA ASN A 5 44.89 -65.29 45.51
C ASN A 5 43.40 -64.96 45.50
N LEU A 6 42.61 -65.57 46.40
CA LEU A 6 41.17 -65.27 46.49
C LEU A 6 40.91 -63.82 46.90
N SER A 7 41.68 -63.29 47.85
CA SER A 7 41.61 -61.87 48.25
C SER A 7 41.90 -60.93 47.07
N LEU A 8 42.95 -61.22 46.30
CA LEU A 8 43.33 -60.42 45.13
C LEU A 8 42.27 -60.45 44.02
N GLU A 9 41.64 -61.61 43.81
CA GLU A 9 40.56 -61.77 42.83
C GLU A 9 39.32 -60.97 43.23
N ILE A 10 38.96 -60.98 44.53
CA ILE A 10 37.85 -60.19 45.07
C ILE A 10 38.13 -58.69 44.92
N GLU A 11 39.33 -58.22 45.26
CA GLU A 11 39.71 -56.81 45.11
C GLU A 11 39.65 -56.35 43.65
N LYS A 12 40.18 -57.15 42.72
CA LYS A 12 40.09 -56.84 41.27
C LYS A 12 38.66 -56.72 40.79
N ARG A 13 37.77 -57.59 41.29
CA ARG A 13 36.37 -57.62 40.90
C ARG A 13 35.60 -56.43 41.47
N ILE A 14 35.83 -56.09 42.74
CA ILE A 14 35.29 -54.87 43.36
C ILE A 14 35.77 -53.61 42.63
N ALA A 15 37.06 -53.53 42.27
CA ALA A 15 37.60 -52.39 41.55
C ALA A 15 37.04 -52.28 40.12
N ALA A 16 36.80 -53.42 39.45
CA ALA A 16 36.17 -53.45 38.13
C ALA A 16 34.71 -52.96 38.19
N ASP A 17 33.93 -53.41 39.17
CA ASP A 17 32.55 -52.97 39.37
C ASP A 17 32.47 -51.47 39.70
N SER A 18 33.38 -50.96 40.56
CA SER A 18 33.47 -49.52 40.86
C SER A 18 33.73 -48.68 39.60
N ARG A 19 34.68 -49.10 38.75
CA ARG A 19 34.98 -48.38 37.49
C ARG A 19 33.79 -48.37 36.55
N PHE A 20 33.06 -49.48 36.47
CA PHE A 20 31.86 -49.59 35.63
C PHE A 20 30.76 -48.63 36.12
N PHE A 21 30.55 -48.53 37.44
CA PHE A 21 29.60 -47.57 38.02
C PHE A 21 30.01 -46.12 37.77
N ASP A 22 31.29 -45.79 37.87
CA ASP A 22 31.80 -44.44 37.57
C ASP A 22 31.56 -44.07 36.10
N GLU A 23 31.81 -45.00 35.18
CA GLU A 23 31.59 -44.80 33.74
C GLU A 23 30.10 -44.67 33.39
N LEU A 24 29.23 -45.49 33.99
CA LEU A 24 27.78 -45.35 33.87
C LEU A 24 27.29 -43.99 34.38
N THR A 25 27.81 -43.52 35.51
CA THR A 25 27.45 -42.22 36.08
C THR A 25 27.88 -41.09 35.16
N ARG A 26 29.10 -41.18 34.60
CA ARG A 26 29.60 -40.22 33.62
C ARG A 26 28.71 -40.17 32.38
N LEU A 27 28.43 -41.32 31.76
CA LEU A 27 27.59 -41.42 30.55
C LEU A 27 26.17 -40.91 30.81
N ASN A 28 25.59 -41.23 31.97
CA ASN A 28 24.26 -40.75 32.32
C ASN A 28 24.25 -39.22 32.46
N ASN A 29 25.28 -38.63 33.05
CA ASN A 29 25.39 -37.17 33.15
C ASN A 29 25.59 -36.53 31.77
N GLU A 30 26.43 -37.09 30.91
CA GLU A 30 26.61 -36.62 29.52
C GLU A 30 25.28 -36.68 28.74
N LEU A 31 24.52 -37.78 28.86
CA LEU A 31 23.21 -37.94 28.22
C LEU A 31 22.20 -36.91 28.72
N ILE A 32 22.16 -36.64 30.03
CA ILE A 32 21.28 -35.62 30.62
C ILE A 32 21.61 -34.23 30.05
N MET A 33 22.90 -33.90 29.93
CA MET A 33 23.34 -32.62 29.40
C MET A 33 22.97 -32.48 27.91
N ALA A 34 23.28 -33.50 27.09
CA ALA A 34 22.94 -33.50 25.67
C ALA A 34 21.42 -33.40 25.45
N LYS A 35 20.61 -34.11 26.25
CA LYS A 35 19.14 -34.04 26.18
C LYS A 35 18.62 -32.64 26.51
N ARG A 36 19.19 -31.98 27.52
CA ARG A 36 18.83 -30.60 27.87
C ARG A 36 19.16 -29.63 26.75
N GLU A 37 20.36 -29.75 26.17
CA GLU A 37 20.79 -28.90 25.07
C GLU A 37 19.90 -29.07 23.83
N LEU A 38 19.56 -30.31 23.46
CA LEU A 38 18.64 -30.60 22.36
C LEU A 38 17.25 -29.99 22.61
N THR A 39 16.75 -30.11 23.83
CA THR A 39 15.44 -29.53 24.21
C THR A 39 15.47 -28.01 24.09
N GLN A 40 16.55 -27.38 24.56
CA GLN A 40 16.74 -25.93 24.46
C GLN A 40 16.80 -25.47 22.99
N LYS A 41 17.57 -26.19 22.16
CA LYS A 41 17.68 -25.88 20.73
C LYS A 41 16.36 -26.04 19.98
N ASN A 42 15.57 -27.05 20.33
CA ASN A 42 14.23 -27.19 19.75
C ASN A 42 13.32 -26.02 20.11
N LEU A 43 13.33 -25.54 21.36
CA LEU A 43 12.55 -24.37 21.78
C LEU A 43 12.97 -23.10 21.04
N GLU A 44 14.28 -22.89 20.88
CA GLU A 44 14.83 -21.77 20.10
C GLU A 44 14.39 -21.86 18.64
N LEU A 45 14.50 -23.04 18.03
CA LEU A 45 14.11 -23.26 16.63
C LEU A 45 12.62 -23.01 16.42
N GLU A 46 11.77 -23.47 17.34
CA GLU A 46 10.33 -23.21 17.29
C GLU A 46 10.01 -21.71 17.43
N ALA A 47 10.73 -20.98 18.28
CA ALA A 47 10.55 -19.54 18.42
C ALA A 47 10.92 -18.79 17.13
N VAL A 48 12.08 -19.10 16.54
CA VAL A 48 12.53 -18.50 15.27
C VAL A 48 11.57 -18.84 14.14
N ASN A 49 11.09 -20.09 14.06
CA ASN A 49 10.17 -20.50 13.01
C ASN A 49 8.82 -19.76 13.11
N ARG A 50 8.30 -19.55 14.32
CA ARG A 50 7.10 -18.72 14.54
C ARG A 50 7.29 -17.29 14.07
N GLU A 51 8.45 -16.69 14.37
CA GLU A 51 8.75 -15.32 13.94
C GLU A 51 8.91 -15.21 12.43
N LEU A 52 9.57 -16.18 11.81
CA LEU A 52 9.69 -16.27 10.35
C LEU A 52 8.32 -16.39 9.67
N GLN A 53 7.43 -17.23 10.20
CA GLN A 53 6.07 -17.37 9.70
C GLN A 53 5.30 -16.05 9.77
N ARG A 54 5.43 -15.33 10.89
CA ARG A 54 4.82 -14.00 11.04
C ARG A 54 5.37 -13.01 10.01
N CYS A 55 6.69 -12.95 9.85
CA CYS A 55 7.34 -12.06 8.89
C CYS A 55 6.90 -12.35 7.45
N ASN A 56 6.78 -13.64 7.09
CA ASN A 56 6.29 -14.05 5.77
C ASN A 56 4.86 -13.59 5.50
N ILE A 57 3.95 -13.73 6.48
CA ILE A 57 2.56 -13.26 6.34
C ILE A 57 2.52 -11.74 6.16
N GLU A 58 3.30 -11.00 6.95
CA GLU A 58 3.40 -9.53 6.83
C GLU A 58 3.92 -9.12 5.45
N LEU A 59 4.94 -9.82 4.94
CA LEU A 59 5.51 -9.58 3.62
C LEU A 59 4.52 -9.88 2.49
N GLU A 60 3.81 -11.00 2.57
CA GLU A 60 2.81 -11.39 1.57
C GLU A 60 1.65 -10.38 1.52
N ASN A 61 1.18 -9.94 2.68
CA ASN A 61 0.16 -8.88 2.77
C ASN A 61 0.65 -7.56 2.15
N ALA A 62 1.87 -7.13 2.50
CA ALA A 62 2.46 -5.91 1.93
C ALA A 62 2.61 -6.02 0.40
N HIS A 63 3.06 -7.17 -0.09
CA HIS A 63 3.20 -7.44 -1.52
C HIS A 63 1.86 -7.36 -2.26
N ASN A 64 0.81 -7.99 -1.72
CA ASN A 64 -0.54 -7.94 -2.29
C ASN A 64 -1.11 -6.51 -2.34
N ILE A 65 -0.88 -5.72 -1.28
CA ILE A 65 -1.28 -4.30 -1.25
C ILE A 65 -0.54 -3.52 -2.34
N LEU A 66 0.78 -3.72 -2.49
CA LEU A 66 1.57 -3.04 -3.51
C LEU A 66 1.14 -3.41 -4.92
N GLN A 67 0.93 -4.70 -5.21
CA GLN A 67 0.43 -5.15 -6.51
C GLN A 67 -0.93 -4.53 -6.85
N ASN A 68 -1.87 -4.47 -5.90
CA ASN A 68 -3.17 -3.85 -6.13
C ASN A 68 -3.04 -2.34 -6.38
N ARG A 69 -2.16 -1.65 -5.64
CA ARG A 69 -1.89 -0.23 -5.87
C ARG A 69 -1.28 0.02 -7.25
N GLU A 70 -0.36 -0.81 -7.69
CA GLU A 70 0.25 -0.71 -9.01
C GLU A 70 -0.77 -0.91 -10.13
N LYS A 71 -1.61 -1.96 -10.02
CA LYS A 71 -2.73 -2.19 -10.96
C LYS A 71 -3.67 -0.99 -11.04
N LEU A 72 -4.08 -0.44 -9.89
CA LEU A 72 -4.94 0.74 -9.83
C LEU A 72 -4.26 1.99 -10.43
N SER A 73 -2.96 2.16 -10.20
CA SER A 73 -2.18 3.26 -10.80
C SER A 73 -2.17 3.16 -12.33
N ILE A 74 -1.94 1.97 -12.88
CA ILE A 74 -1.98 1.72 -14.32
C ILE A 74 -3.37 2.03 -14.88
N VAL A 75 -4.43 1.54 -14.23
CA VAL A 75 -5.82 1.84 -14.64
C VAL A 75 -6.09 3.34 -14.60
N GLY A 76 -5.64 4.06 -13.57
CA GLY A 76 -5.78 5.52 -13.47
C GLY A 76 -5.04 6.27 -14.58
N GLN A 77 -3.84 5.82 -14.94
CA GLN A 77 -3.06 6.40 -16.04
C GLN A 77 -3.73 6.14 -17.40
N MET A 78 -4.24 4.93 -17.62
CA MET A 78 -4.99 4.58 -18.84
C MET A 78 -6.30 5.36 -18.93
N ALA A 79 -7.03 5.51 -17.82
CA ALA A 79 -8.25 6.30 -17.75
C ALA A 79 -7.98 7.77 -18.11
N ALA A 80 -6.87 8.35 -17.63
CA ALA A 80 -6.46 9.71 -17.99
C ALA A 80 -6.17 9.87 -19.48
N GLY A 81 -5.49 8.91 -20.10
CA GLY A 81 -5.28 8.87 -21.55
C GLY A 81 -6.60 8.79 -22.33
N MET A 82 -7.48 7.87 -21.93
CA MET A 82 -8.79 7.67 -22.56
C MET A 82 -9.69 8.91 -22.41
N ALA A 83 -9.65 9.59 -21.27
CA ALA A 83 -10.37 10.84 -21.06
C ALA A 83 -9.90 11.96 -22.00
N HIS A 84 -8.59 12.07 -22.24
CA HIS A 84 -8.06 12.99 -23.26
C HIS A 84 -8.59 12.65 -24.65
N GLU A 85 -8.61 11.36 -25.01
CA GLU A 85 -9.13 10.91 -26.30
C GLU A 85 -10.64 11.13 -26.46
N VAL A 86 -11.43 11.03 -25.39
CA VAL A 86 -12.89 11.34 -25.40
C VAL A 86 -13.15 12.84 -25.41
N LYS A 87 -12.32 13.64 -24.73
CA LYS A 87 -12.44 15.10 -24.74
C LYS A 87 -12.21 15.69 -26.14
N ASN A 88 -11.40 15.04 -26.98
CA ASN A 88 -11.14 15.47 -28.35
C ASN A 88 -12.40 15.53 -29.25
N PRO A 89 -13.17 14.44 -29.44
CA PRO A 89 -14.41 14.48 -30.21
C PRO A 89 -15.47 15.37 -29.57
N LEU A 90 -15.56 15.44 -28.23
CA LEU A 90 -16.47 16.39 -27.57
C LEU A 90 -16.11 17.84 -27.87
N THR A 91 -14.81 18.16 -27.93
CA THR A 91 -14.31 19.48 -28.31
C THR A 91 -14.65 19.80 -29.77
N ALA A 92 -14.50 18.82 -30.67
CA ALA A 92 -14.87 18.96 -32.07
C ALA A 92 -16.39 19.17 -32.26
N VAL A 93 -17.22 18.37 -31.58
CA VAL A 93 -18.69 18.51 -31.59
C VAL A 93 -19.11 19.88 -31.08
N ARG A 94 -18.47 20.37 -30.01
CA ARG A 94 -18.72 21.72 -29.49
C ARG A 94 -18.34 22.80 -30.51
N GLY A 95 -17.20 22.67 -31.17
CA GLY A 95 -16.79 23.61 -32.23
C GLY A 95 -17.77 23.64 -33.40
N MET A 96 -18.25 22.46 -33.83
CA MET A 96 -19.30 22.36 -34.84
C MET A 96 -20.60 23.01 -34.38
N ALA A 97 -21.01 22.81 -33.12
CA ALA A 97 -22.21 23.44 -32.56
C ALA A 97 -22.09 24.96 -32.44
N GLN A 98 -20.90 25.48 -32.13
CA GLN A 98 -20.63 26.93 -32.14
C GLN A 98 -20.77 27.53 -33.54
N LEU A 99 -20.16 26.90 -34.55
CA LEU A 99 -20.30 27.33 -35.95
C LEU A 99 -21.76 27.23 -36.43
N LEU A 100 -22.49 26.20 -36.00
CA LEU A 100 -23.90 26.03 -36.30
C LEU A 100 -24.71 27.19 -35.70
N LYS A 101 -24.43 27.55 -34.44
CA LYS A 101 -25.09 28.67 -33.75
C LYS A 101 -24.90 29.99 -34.50
N GLU A 102 -23.70 30.24 -35.03
CA GLU A 102 -23.40 31.46 -35.79
C GLU A 102 -24.14 31.55 -37.14
N ARG A 103 -24.52 30.41 -37.72
CA ARG A 103 -25.05 30.34 -39.10
C ARG A 103 -26.54 29.98 -39.18
N CYS A 104 -27.14 29.54 -38.08
CA CYS A 104 -28.52 29.07 -38.03
C CYS A 104 -29.55 30.18 -37.79
N ALA A 105 -30.77 29.97 -38.27
CA ALA A 105 -31.91 30.79 -37.89
C ALA A 105 -32.15 30.73 -36.37
N PRO A 106 -32.70 31.80 -35.73
CA PRO A 106 -32.84 31.90 -34.27
C PRO A 106 -33.58 30.71 -33.62
N GLU A 107 -34.52 30.11 -34.36
CA GLU A 107 -35.27 28.91 -33.96
C GLU A 107 -34.40 27.67 -33.73
N HIS A 108 -33.26 27.55 -34.42
CA HIS A 108 -32.30 26.45 -34.29
C HIS A 108 -31.14 26.77 -33.32
N SER A 109 -30.99 28.04 -32.91
CA SER A 109 -29.96 28.46 -31.94
C SER A 109 -30.08 27.72 -30.61
N ARG A 110 -31.32 27.47 -30.15
CA ARG A 110 -31.57 26.75 -28.88
C ARG A 110 -31.02 25.32 -28.90
N LEU A 111 -31.08 24.66 -30.05
CA LEU A 111 -30.55 23.30 -30.21
C LEU A 111 -29.02 23.31 -30.17
N ALA A 112 -28.38 24.29 -30.82
CA ALA A 112 -26.93 24.47 -30.77
C ALA A 112 -26.44 24.78 -29.34
N ASP A 113 -27.18 25.61 -28.60
CA ASP A 113 -26.89 25.90 -27.19
C ASP A 113 -26.97 24.64 -26.31
N ALA A 114 -28.01 23.81 -26.50
CA ALA A 114 -28.13 22.54 -25.77
C ALA A 114 -26.97 21.59 -26.05
N ILE A 115 -26.50 21.49 -27.30
CA ILE A 115 -25.34 20.64 -27.65
C ILE A 115 -24.05 21.16 -26.98
N ILE A 116 -23.84 22.48 -26.97
CA ILE A 116 -22.70 23.11 -26.29
C ILE A 116 -22.74 22.83 -24.78
N GLU A 117 -23.92 22.92 -24.17
CA GLU A 117 -24.10 22.64 -22.74
C GLU A 117 -23.82 21.17 -22.41
N GLU A 118 -24.36 20.22 -23.17
CA GLU A 118 -24.16 18.79 -22.92
C GLU A 118 -22.71 18.36 -23.16
N THR A 119 -22.02 18.89 -24.17
CA THR A 119 -20.59 18.63 -24.36
C THR A 119 -19.75 19.17 -23.20
N HIS A 120 -20.13 20.31 -22.63
CA HIS A 120 -19.47 20.87 -21.45
C HIS A 120 -19.75 20.03 -20.19
N ARG A 121 -21.00 19.57 -20.02
CA ARG A 121 -21.39 18.67 -18.94
C ARG A 121 -20.64 17.34 -19.00
N ALA A 122 -20.55 16.72 -20.19
CA ALA A 122 -19.79 15.48 -20.39
C ALA A 122 -18.30 15.66 -20.03
N CYS A 123 -17.67 16.77 -20.44
CA CYS A 123 -16.29 17.08 -20.06
C CYS A 123 -16.11 17.21 -18.53
N ARG A 124 -17.08 17.80 -17.82
CA ARG A 124 -17.03 17.91 -16.35
C ARG A 124 -17.11 16.53 -15.69
N VAL A 125 -18.08 15.71 -16.08
CA VAL A 125 -18.25 14.35 -15.55
C VAL A 125 -16.98 13.51 -15.73
N ILE A 126 -16.35 13.60 -16.90
CA ILE A 126 -15.08 12.90 -17.18
C ILE A 126 -13.97 13.39 -16.25
N ASN A 127 -13.84 14.71 -16.05
CA ASN A 127 -12.84 15.28 -15.15
C ASN A 127 -13.06 14.85 -13.69
N ASP A 128 -14.30 14.85 -13.20
CA ASP A 128 -14.63 14.45 -11.83
C ASP A 128 -14.27 12.98 -11.60
N TYR A 129 -14.56 12.11 -12.58
CA TYR A 129 -14.20 10.69 -12.51
C TYR A 129 -12.68 10.48 -12.52
N LEU A 130 -11.94 11.27 -13.29
CA LEU A 130 -10.47 11.24 -13.30
C LEU A 130 -9.85 11.70 -11.99
N GLN A 131 -10.44 12.69 -11.32
CA GLN A 131 -9.96 13.16 -10.02
C GLN A 131 -10.08 12.05 -8.96
N LEU A 132 -11.15 11.26 -9.00
CA LEU A 132 -11.30 10.09 -8.13
C LEU A 132 -10.30 8.97 -8.46
N ALA A 133 -9.99 8.78 -9.75
CA ALA A 133 -9.07 7.74 -10.20
C ALA A 133 -7.58 8.09 -9.95
N ARG A 134 -7.21 9.37 -9.94
CA ARG A 134 -5.83 9.80 -9.68
C ARG A 134 -5.51 9.75 -8.18
N HIS A 135 -5.06 8.60 -7.70
CA HIS A 135 -4.30 8.48 -6.45
C HIS A 135 -2.84 8.97 -6.65
N LYS A 136 -2.64 10.21 -7.09
CA LYS A 136 -1.29 10.80 -7.05
C LYS A 136 -1.10 11.38 -5.64
N PRO A 137 -0.14 10.89 -4.83
CA PRO A 137 0.15 11.54 -3.57
C PRO A 137 0.51 13.01 -3.85
N PRO A 138 -0.03 13.97 -3.08
CA PRO A 138 0.26 15.38 -3.30
C PRO A 138 1.78 15.60 -3.21
N SER A 139 2.35 16.30 -4.18
CA SER A 139 3.74 16.76 -4.06
C SER A 139 3.74 17.90 -3.04
N LEU A 140 4.26 17.61 -1.85
CA LEU A 140 4.43 18.60 -0.80
C LEU A 140 5.67 19.43 -1.14
N GLU A 141 5.47 20.71 -1.42
CA GLU A 141 6.54 21.68 -1.66
C GLU A 141 6.41 22.83 -0.65
N LEU A 142 7.55 23.38 -0.23
CA LEU A 142 7.60 24.59 0.58
C LEU A 142 7.08 25.75 -0.26
N GLN A 143 5.93 26.29 0.13
CA GLN A 143 5.24 27.39 -0.55
C GLN A 143 5.17 28.61 0.37
N GLU A 144 5.37 29.80 -0.19
CA GLU A 144 5.20 31.04 0.56
C GLU A 144 3.70 31.32 0.74
N VAL A 145 3.24 31.31 2.00
CA VAL A 145 1.83 31.47 2.37
C VAL A 145 1.24 32.75 1.76
N LYS A 146 2.01 33.85 1.76
CA LYS A 146 1.56 35.13 1.18
C LYS A 146 1.21 35.00 -0.30
N LYS A 147 2.02 34.27 -1.07
CA LYS A 147 1.81 34.06 -2.50
C LYS A 147 0.55 33.23 -2.77
N VAL A 148 0.35 32.15 -2.01
CA VAL A 148 -0.85 31.31 -2.11
C VAL A 148 -2.12 32.10 -1.78
N VAL A 149 -2.10 32.91 -0.72
CA VAL A 149 -3.24 33.75 -0.34
C VAL A 149 -3.55 34.78 -1.44
N GLN A 150 -2.53 35.36 -2.06
CA GLN A 150 -2.70 36.36 -3.11
C GLN A 150 -3.25 35.76 -4.41
N GLU A 151 -2.77 34.58 -4.82
CA GLU A 151 -3.30 33.81 -5.95
C GLU A 151 -4.78 33.42 -5.72
N VAL A 152 -5.14 32.99 -4.51
CA VAL A 152 -6.54 32.69 -4.16
C VAL A 152 -7.39 33.96 -4.16
N TRP A 153 -6.86 35.08 -3.68
CA TRP A 153 -7.58 36.36 -3.66
C TRP A 153 -7.90 36.85 -5.07
N GLU A 154 -6.96 36.77 -6.02
CA GLU A 154 -7.17 37.15 -7.42
C GLU A 154 -8.27 36.32 -8.11
N ILE A 155 -8.48 35.08 -7.67
CA ILE A 155 -9.55 34.21 -8.18
C ILE A 155 -10.91 34.56 -7.56
N VAL A 156 -10.93 34.86 -6.26
CA VAL A 156 -12.16 35.04 -5.48
C VAL A 156 -12.70 36.47 -5.57
N GLU A 157 -11.85 37.49 -5.68
CA GLU A 157 -12.24 38.90 -5.76
C GLU A 157 -13.24 39.19 -6.91
N PRO A 158 -13.03 38.71 -8.15
CA PRO A 158 -13.99 38.92 -9.24
C PRO A 158 -15.35 38.25 -8.98
N LEU A 159 -15.35 37.11 -8.30
CA LEU A 159 -16.57 36.36 -7.96
C LEU A 159 -17.37 37.05 -6.85
N ALA A 160 -16.69 37.65 -5.87
CA ALA A 160 -17.31 38.44 -4.82
C ALA A 160 -17.90 39.75 -5.36
N GLY A 161 -17.20 40.43 -6.27
CA GLY A 161 -17.70 41.65 -6.94
C GLY A 161 -18.94 41.40 -7.81
N ALA A 162 -18.98 40.27 -8.53
CA ALA A 162 -20.14 39.88 -9.34
C ALA A 162 -21.39 39.53 -8.50
N ALA A 163 -21.21 39.02 -7.27
CA ALA A 163 -22.31 38.77 -6.33
C ALA A 163 -22.87 40.08 -5.72
N ALA A 164 -22.03 41.08 -5.49
CA ALA A 164 -22.43 42.37 -4.95
C ALA A 164 -23.20 43.26 -5.94
N GLN A 165 -22.95 43.16 -7.25
CA GLN A 165 -23.70 43.93 -8.26
C GLN A 165 -25.12 43.40 -8.52
N LYS A 166 -25.39 42.11 -8.25
CA LYS A 166 -26.73 41.52 -8.41
C LYS A 166 -27.74 41.92 -7.33
N THR A 167 -27.30 42.50 -6.21
CA THR A 167 -28.20 42.90 -5.11
C THR A 167 -28.68 44.36 -5.18
N HIS A 168 -28.10 45.20 -6.05
CA HIS A 168 -28.47 46.62 -6.18
C HIS A 168 -29.28 46.96 -7.46
N GLY A 169 -29.68 45.97 -8.26
CA GLY A 169 -30.48 46.15 -9.48
C GLY A 169 -31.98 45.84 -9.34
N SER A 170 -32.52 45.78 -8.11
CA SER A 170 -33.94 45.55 -7.86
C SER A 170 -34.44 46.42 -6.72
N ILE A 171 -34.52 47.73 -6.99
CA ILE A 171 -35.50 48.64 -6.38
C ILE A 171 -36.04 49.51 -7.52
#